data_AF-A0A5A7VD48-F1
#
_entry.id   AF-A0A5A7VD48-F1
#
_cell.length_a   1.000
_cell.length_b   1.000
_cell.length_c   1.000
_cell.angle_alpha   90.00
_cell.angle_beta   90.00
_cell.angle_gamma   90.00
#
_symmetry.space_group_name_H-M   'P 1'
#
loop_
_entity.id
_entity.type
_entity.pdbx_description
1 polymer ?
#
loop_
_entity_poly.entity_id
_entity_poly.type
_entity_poly.pdbx_seq_one_letter_code
_entity_poly.pdbx_strand_id
1 'polypeptide(L)'
;MSRNISYITGTQLLSFKRRPNVAIIDVRDDERSYDGHIAGSLHFASDSFSDKISKLVQEVKGKDTLVFHCALSQVRGPSCARKLANYLEGIKEDGGIKNICVLERGFNGWEASGQPVCRCNNVPCKEGM
;
A
#
# COMPACT_ATOMS: atom_id res chain seq x y z
N MET A 1 -21.72 4.07 0.83
CA MET A 1 -21.21 4.86 1.98
C MET A 1 -19.73 4.89 1.76
N SER A 2 -19.23 5.99 1.20
CA SER A 2 -17.85 6.07 0.72
C SER A 2 -16.89 5.71 1.85
N ARG A 3 -16.09 4.66 1.66
CA ARG A 3 -15.11 4.23 2.67
C ARG A 3 -14.16 5.40 2.95
N ASN A 4 -13.99 5.73 4.23
CA ASN A 4 -13.14 6.84 4.65
C ASN A 4 -11.66 6.48 4.40
N ILE A 5 -10.93 7.37 3.73
CA ILE A 5 -9.49 7.23 3.49
C ILE A 5 -8.76 8.08 4.54
N SER A 6 -8.02 7.40 5.43
CA SER A 6 -7.23 8.07 6.47
C SER A 6 -5.78 8.25 6.03
N TYR A 7 -5.09 9.23 6.60
CA TYR A 7 -3.66 9.41 6.40
C TYR A 7 -2.91 8.95 7.65
N ILE A 8 -1.76 8.30 7.46
CA ILE A 8 -0.91 7.83 8.55
C ILE A 8 0.54 8.24 8.34
N THR A 9 1.26 8.49 9.42
CA THR A 9 2.69 8.81 9.42
C THR A 9 3.56 7.55 9.33
N GLY A 10 4.85 7.71 9.01
CA GLY A 10 5.82 6.60 9.02
C GLY A 10 5.92 5.89 10.37
N THR A 11 5.86 6.64 11.48
CA THR A 11 5.85 6.05 12.83
C THR A 11 4.57 5.24 13.11
N GLN A 12 3.42 5.68 12.60
CA GLN A 12 2.19 4.88 12.69
C GLN A 12 2.28 3.61 11.83
N LEU A 13 2.88 3.71 10.63
CA LEU A 13 3.06 2.55 9.75
C LEU A 13 3.92 1.46 10.41
N LEU A 14 4.94 1.81 11.20
CA LEU A 14 5.71 0.82 11.98
C LEU A 14 4.83 0.00 12.92
N SER A 15 3.92 0.64 13.65
CA SER A 15 2.98 -0.02 14.54
C SER A 15 2.01 -0.91 13.76
N PHE A 16 1.59 -0.47 12.58
CA PHE A 16 0.69 -1.22 11.70
C PHE A 16 1.39 -2.45 11.10
N LYS A 17 2.65 -2.32 10.69
CA LYS A 17 3.43 -3.39 10.07
C LYS A 17 3.59 -4.62 10.95
N ARG A 18 3.60 -4.44 12.28
CA ARG A 18 3.63 -5.54 13.26
C ARG A 18 2.36 -6.39 13.26
N ARG A 19 1.26 -5.92 12.67
CA ARG A 19 -0.01 -6.62 12.67
C ARG A 19 -0.15 -7.46 11.39
N PRO A 20 -0.50 -8.75 11.49
CA PRO A 20 -0.59 -9.65 10.34
C PRO A 20 -1.78 -9.32 9.42
N ASN A 21 -2.75 -8.53 9.88
CA ASN A 21 -3.94 -8.12 9.14
C ASN A 21 -3.74 -6.83 8.33
N VAL A 22 -2.53 -6.28 8.30
CA VAL A 22 -2.18 -5.10 7.48
C VAL A 22 -1.48 -5.54 6.19
N ALA A 23 -1.76 -4.83 5.10
CA ALA A 23 -1.01 -4.91 3.85
C ALA A 23 -0.56 -3.52 3.39
N ILE A 24 0.70 -3.41 2.96
CA ILE A 24 1.31 -2.18 2.47
C ILE A 24 1.37 -2.26 0.95
N ILE A 25 0.79 -1.30 0.25
CA ILE A 25 0.68 -1.27 -1.20
C ILE A 25 1.53 -0.11 -1.75
N ASP A 26 2.59 -0.48 -2.47
CA ASP A 26 3.44 0.46 -3.20
C ASP A 26 2.86 0.62 -4.60
N VAL A 27 2.39 1.83 -4.92
CA VAL A 27 1.82 2.17 -6.23
C VAL A 27 2.76 2.96 -7.13
N ARG A 28 4.06 3.02 -6.78
CA ARG A 28 5.08 3.54 -7.68
C ARG A 28 5.25 2.63 -8.90
N ASP A 29 5.78 3.20 -9.96
CA ASP A 29 6.05 2.48 -11.21
C ASP A 29 7.48 1.91 -11.14
N ASP A 30 8.31 2.08 -12.16
CA ASP A 30 9.64 1.43 -12.24
C ASP A 30 10.69 1.99 -11.26
N GLU A 31 10.47 3.21 -10.74
CA GLU A 31 11.34 3.87 -9.75
C GLU A 31 11.51 3.04 -8.46
N ARG A 32 10.53 2.18 -8.14
CA ARG A 32 10.59 1.27 -6.99
C ARG A 32 11.81 0.33 -7.01
N SER A 33 12.26 -0.08 -8.20
CA SER A 33 13.35 -1.04 -8.35
C SER A 33 14.73 -0.44 -8.05
N TYR A 34 14.87 0.88 -8.18
CA TYR A 34 16.14 1.59 -7.97
C TYR A 34 16.26 2.15 -6.54
N ASP A 35 15.18 2.74 -6.03
CA ASP A 35 15.19 3.41 -4.72
C ASP A 35 15.04 2.44 -3.54
N GLY A 36 14.63 1.20 -3.82
CA GLY A 36 14.16 0.25 -2.81
C GLY A 36 12.70 0.50 -2.42
N HIS A 37 12.21 -0.28 -1.48
CA HIS A 37 10.81 -0.29 -1.06
C HIS A 37 10.65 -0.67 0.41
N ILE A 38 9.46 -0.45 0.95
CA ILE A 38 9.13 -0.86 2.32
C ILE A 38 9.08 -2.39 2.37
N ALA A 39 9.86 -3.03 3.23
CA ALA A 39 9.93 -4.49 3.29
C ALA A 39 8.52 -5.10 3.50
N GLY A 40 8.17 -6.13 2.75
CA GLY A 40 6.84 -6.75 2.78
C GLY A 40 5.74 -5.97 2.04
N SER A 41 6.07 -4.88 1.33
CA SER A 41 5.09 -4.19 0.50
C SER A 41 4.77 -4.95 -0.79
N LEU A 42 3.50 -4.90 -1.19
CA LEU A 42 3.02 -5.41 -2.46
C LEU A 42 3.10 -4.32 -3.52
N HIS A 43 3.59 -4.67 -4.71
CA HIS A 43 3.76 -3.71 -5.80
C HIS A 43 2.58 -3.73 -6.76
N PHE A 44 1.88 -2.60 -6.86
CA PHE A 44 0.74 -2.40 -7.76
C PHE A 44 0.84 -1.02 -8.41
N ALA A 45 1.66 -0.92 -9.47
CA ALA A 45 1.89 0.30 -10.24
C ALA A 45 0.60 1.04 -10.62
N SER A 46 0.61 2.37 -10.47
CA SER A 46 -0.57 3.22 -10.59
C SER A 46 -1.21 3.22 -11.98
N ASP A 47 -0.38 3.08 -13.03
CA ASP A 47 -0.80 3.06 -14.43
C ASP A 47 -1.65 1.83 -14.77
N SER A 48 -1.28 0.67 -14.21
CA SER A 48 -2.00 -0.60 -14.39
C SER A 48 -2.90 -0.94 -13.21
N PHE A 49 -3.13 0.01 -12.31
CA PHE A 49 -3.82 -0.26 -11.05
C PHE A 49 -5.25 -0.71 -11.30
N SER A 50 -6.00 0.01 -12.16
CA SER A 50 -7.41 -0.27 -12.44
C SER A 50 -7.64 -1.72 -12.89
N ASP A 51 -6.78 -2.25 -13.75
CA ASP A 51 -6.87 -3.64 -14.24
C ASP A 51 -6.45 -4.67 -13.18
N LYS A 52 -5.58 -4.26 -12.24
CA LYS A 52 -5.04 -5.11 -11.18
C LYS A 52 -5.80 -5.02 -9.86
N ILE A 53 -6.80 -4.14 -9.71
CA ILE A 53 -7.58 -4.00 -8.46
C ILE A 53 -8.19 -5.34 -8.04
N SER A 54 -8.76 -6.10 -8.98
CA SER A 54 -9.35 -7.41 -8.66
C SER A 54 -8.31 -8.38 -8.11
N LYS A 55 -7.11 -8.41 -8.72
CA LYS A 55 -5.97 -9.22 -8.24
C LYS A 55 -5.52 -8.75 -6.85
N LEU A 56 -5.43 -7.45 -6.62
CA LEU A 56 -5.08 -6.88 -5.32
C LEU A 56 -6.05 -7.37 -4.23
N VAL A 57 -7.36 -7.31 -4.47
CA VAL A 57 -8.37 -7.76 -3.50
C VAL A 57 -8.22 -9.24 -3.16
N GLN A 58 -7.83 -10.09 -4.13
CA GLN A 58 -7.55 -11.50 -3.88
C GLN A 58 -6.26 -11.72 -3.07
N GLU A 59 -5.18 -10.99 -3.39
CA GLU A 59 -3.89 -11.07 -2.68
C GLU A 59 -3.99 -10.62 -1.22
N VAL A 60 -4.85 -9.62 -0.95
CA VAL A 60 -5.03 -9.06 0.40
C VAL A 60 -6.26 -9.64 1.09
N LYS A 61 -6.79 -10.76 0.60
CA LYS A 61 -7.92 -11.45 1.22
C LYS A 61 -7.58 -11.82 2.66
N GLY A 62 -8.46 -11.44 3.60
CA GLY A 62 -8.23 -11.63 5.03
C GLY A 62 -7.41 -10.52 5.71
N LYS A 63 -6.96 -9.51 4.96
CA LYS A 63 -6.41 -8.26 5.51
C LYS A 63 -7.55 -7.27 5.71
N ASP A 64 -7.60 -6.62 6.85
CA ASP A 64 -8.64 -5.62 7.15
C ASP A 64 -8.17 -4.19 6.91
N THR A 65 -6.87 -3.98 6.76
CA THR A 65 -6.25 -2.65 6.69
C THR A 65 -5.23 -2.59 5.56
N LEU A 66 -5.42 -1.64 4.66
CA LEU A 66 -4.57 -1.42 3.49
C LEU A 66 -3.93 -0.05 3.56
N VAL A 67 -2.60 0.01 3.46
CA VAL A 67 -1.85 1.26 3.46
C VAL A 67 -1.24 1.50 2.08
N PHE A 68 -1.72 2.51 1.39
CA PHE A 68 -1.21 2.92 0.08
C PHE A 68 -0.09 3.94 0.22
N HIS A 69 0.94 3.85 -0.62
CA HIS A 69 1.95 4.90 -0.73
C HIS A 69 2.48 5.02 -2.15
N CYS A 70 2.96 6.21 -2.52
CA CYS A 70 3.80 6.38 -3.71
C CYS A 70 5.15 7.01 -3.31
N ALA A 71 5.79 7.80 -4.17
CA ALA A 71 7.03 8.52 -3.83
C ALA A 71 6.78 9.61 -2.77
N LEU A 72 5.81 10.49 -3.01
CA LEU A 72 5.42 11.58 -2.10
C LEU A 72 4.01 11.41 -1.51
N SER A 73 3.24 10.43 -1.98
CA SER A 73 1.83 10.21 -1.63
C SER A 73 0.88 11.39 -1.87
N GLN A 74 1.20 12.27 -2.82
CA GLN A 74 0.36 13.45 -3.13
C GLN A 74 -0.68 13.19 -4.25
N VAL A 75 -0.35 12.33 -5.21
CA VAL A 75 -1.19 12.11 -6.41
C VAL A 75 -1.54 10.63 -6.57
N ARG A 76 -0.55 9.79 -6.88
CA ARG A 76 -0.75 8.35 -7.18
C ARG A 76 -1.32 7.56 -6.00
N GLY A 77 -0.76 7.73 -4.79
CA GLY A 77 -1.24 7.05 -3.58
C GLY A 77 -2.72 7.29 -3.27
N PRO A 78 -3.15 8.55 -3.07
CA PRO A 78 -4.55 8.89 -2.83
C PRO A 78 -5.50 8.49 -3.97
N SER A 79 -5.04 8.60 -5.22
CA SER A 79 -5.84 8.19 -6.39
C SER A 79 -6.12 6.69 -6.39
N CYS A 80 -5.11 5.85 -6.16
CA CYS A 80 -5.27 4.40 -6.10
C CYS A 80 -6.13 3.96 -4.91
N ALA A 81 -5.94 4.59 -3.74
CA ALA A 81 -6.78 4.35 -2.57
C ALA A 81 -8.26 4.64 -2.85
N ARG A 82 -8.57 5.75 -3.55
CA ARG A 82 -9.95 6.08 -3.98
C ARG A 82 -10.49 5.08 -5.00
N LYS A 83 -9.69 4.69 -5.99
CA LYS A 83 -10.09 3.67 -6.98
C LYS A 83 -10.45 2.35 -6.30
N LEU A 84 -9.65 1.91 -5.33
CA LEU A 84 -9.97 0.72 -4.53
C LEU A 84 -11.26 0.93 -3.73
N ALA A 85 -11.41 2.05 -3.02
CA ALA A 85 -12.61 2.33 -2.22
C ALA A 85 -13.89 2.23 -3.07
N ASN A 86 -13.88 2.82 -4.26
CA ASN A 86 -14.98 2.76 -5.22
C ASN A 86 -15.23 1.34 -5.73
N TYR A 87 -14.17 0.59 -6.06
CA TYR A 87 -14.29 -0.81 -6.49
C TYR A 87 -14.93 -1.66 -5.39
N LEU A 88 -14.51 -1.47 -4.13
CA LEU A 88 -15.06 -2.20 -2.99
C LEU A 88 -16.52 -1.83 -2.68
N GLU A 89 -17.04 -0.68 -3.13
CA GLU A 89 -18.46 -0.36 -3.03
C GLU A 89 -19.31 -1.13 -4.04
N GLY A 90 -18.72 -1.52 -5.19
CA GLY A 90 -19.41 -2.25 -6.25
C GLY A 90 -19.45 -3.77 -6.05
N ILE A 91 -18.68 -4.32 -5.11
CA ILE A 91 -18.62 -5.76 -4.84
C ILE A 91 -19.29 -6.10 -3.50
N LYS A 92 -20.00 -7.25 -3.45
CA LYS A 92 -20.68 -7.71 -2.23
C LYS A 92 -19.73 -8.26 -1.16
N GLU A 93 -18.57 -8.76 -1.57
CA GLU A 93 -17.55 -9.33 -0.69
C GLU A 93 -16.29 -8.49 -0.79
N ASP A 94 -16.12 -7.53 0.12
CA ASP A 94 -14.95 -6.64 0.15
C ASP A 94 -13.67 -7.29 0.71
N GLY A 95 -13.65 -8.62 0.84
CA GLY A 95 -12.51 -9.37 1.37
C GLY A 95 -12.21 -9.13 2.85
N GLY A 96 -13.08 -8.40 3.56
CA GLY A 96 -12.91 -8.02 4.96
C GLY A 96 -12.17 -6.69 5.14
N ILE A 97 -11.98 -5.91 4.06
CA ILE A 97 -11.26 -4.64 4.06
C ILE A 97 -12.12 -3.57 4.74
N LYS A 98 -11.65 -3.11 5.90
CA LYS A 98 -12.33 -2.10 6.72
C LYS A 98 -11.67 -0.73 6.59
N ASN A 99 -10.33 -0.70 6.61
CA ASN A 99 -9.56 0.54 6.68
C ASN A 99 -8.69 0.71 5.44
N ILE A 100 -8.83 1.86 4.78
CA ILE A 100 -7.96 2.28 3.69
C ILE A 100 -7.18 3.50 4.18
N CYS A 101 -5.87 3.38 4.19
CA CYS A 101 -4.95 4.40 4.67
C CYS A 101 -3.98 4.83 3.56
N VAL A 102 -3.48 6.04 3.64
CA VAL A 102 -2.40 6.55 2.79
C VAL A 102 -1.22 6.95 3.68
N LEU A 103 -0.02 6.45 3.36
CA LEU A 103 1.21 6.86 4.05
C LEU A 103 1.57 8.29 3.67
N GLU A 104 1.58 9.18 4.64
CA GLU A 104 2.01 10.56 4.48
C GLU A 104 3.47 10.64 4.07
N ARG A 105 3.79 11.59 3.19
CA ARG A 105 5.13 11.84 2.63
C ARG A 105 5.72 10.69 1.80
N GLY A 106 4.96 9.61 1.61
CA GLY A 106 5.31 8.48 0.74
C GLY A 106 6.62 7.79 1.12
N PHE A 107 7.24 7.15 0.13
CA PHE A 107 8.50 6.45 0.29
C PHE A 107 9.65 7.42 0.67
N ASN A 108 9.68 8.63 0.12
CA ASN A 108 10.73 9.60 0.41
C ASN A 108 10.70 10.02 1.89
N GLY A 109 9.52 10.22 2.45
CA GLY A 109 9.36 10.51 3.87
C GLY A 109 9.76 9.34 4.77
N TRP A 110 9.47 8.12 4.34
CA TRP A 110 9.90 6.90 5.04
C TRP A 110 11.42 6.80 5.07
N GLU A 111 12.08 6.89 3.91
CA GLU A 111 13.55 6.83 3.81
C GLU A 111 14.22 7.98 4.58
N ALA A 112 13.75 9.22 4.41
CA ALA A 112 14.28 10.39 5.11
C ALA A 112 14.15 10.31 6.64
N SER A 113 13.17 9.54 7.15
CA SER A 113 13.00 9.29 8.58
C SER A 113 13.94 8.22 9.15
N GLY A 114 14.85 7.68 8.34
CA GLY A 114 15.82 6.64 8.75
C GLY A 114 15.20 5.26 8.95
N GLN A 115 14.00 5.03 8.41
CA GLN A 115 13.30 3.76 8.55
C GLN A 115 13.88 2.69 7.62
N PRO A 116 13.75 1.40 7.97
CA PRO A 116 14.35 0.34 7.17
C PRO A 116 13.73 0.29 5.77
N VAL A 117 14.59 0.33 4.76
CA VAL A 117 14.25 0.15 3.34
C VAL A 117 14.84 -1.16 2.85
N CYS A 118 14.06 -1.90 2.05
CA CYS A 118 14.52 -3.12 1.41
C CYS A 118 14.86 -2.85 -0.05
N ARG A 119 15.99 -3.37 -0.50
CA ARG A 119 16.44 -3.31 -1.91
C ARG A 119 16.42 -4.69 -2.57
N CYS A 120 15.59 -5.61 -2.03
CA CYS A 120 15.43 -6.94 -2.60
C CYS A 120 14.81 -6.81 -4.01
N ASN A 121 15.24 -7.65 -4.96
CA ASN A 121 14.57 -7.78 -6.26
C ASN A 121 13.56 -8.94 -6.28
N ASN A 122 13.30 -9.56 -5.12
CA ASN A 122 12.37 -10.69 -5.00
C ASN A 122 10.92 -10.19 -4.93
N VAL A 123 10.01 -10.86 -5.66
CA VAL A 123 8.57 -10.61 -5.64
C VAL A 123 7.85 -11.90 -5.22
N PRO A 124 7.18 -11.97 -4.06
CA PRO A 124 7.10 -10.93 -3.02
C PRO A 124 8.41 -10.78 -2.24
N CYS A 125 8.67 -9.58 -1.72
CA CYS A 125 9.86 -9.36 -0.90
C CYS A 125 9.74 -10.14 0.40
N LYS A 126 10.63 -11.11 0.62
CA LYS A 126 10.76 -11.77 1.91
C LYS A 126 11.28 -10.73 2.89
N GLU A 127 10.46 -10.33 3.87
CA GLU A 127 11.00 -9.65 5.06
C GLU A 127 12.16 -10.51 5.56
N GLY A 128 13.35 -9.88 5.67
CA GLY A 128 14.53 -10.56 6.21
C GLY A 128 14.21 -11.04 7.62
N MET A 129 14.52 -12.32 7.86
CA MET A 129 14.58 -12.96 9.17
C MET A 129 15.28 -12.08 10.21
#